data_AF-A0A936F344-F1
#
_entry.id   AF-A0A936F344-F1
#
_cell.length_a   1.000
_cell.length_b   1.000
_cell.length_c   1.000
_cell.angle_alpha   90.00
_cell.angle_beta   90.00
_cell.angle_gamma   90.00
#
_symmetry.space_group_name_H-M   'P 1'
#
loop_
_entity.id
_entity.type
_entity.pdbx_description
1 polymer ?
#
loop_
_entity_poly.entity_id
_entity_poly.type
_entity_poly.pdbx_seq_one_letter_code
_entity_poly.pdbx_strand_id
1 'polypeptide(L)'
;MLALVKKIPKGKLASYGQIAALAGFPQRPRQVGMVLSGLPEGTKVPWHRVVNAQGYVPSRGRWWGAFEQIGRLRDEGVEVDDLGNLDLEAHRWKPRG
;
A
#
# COMPACT_ATOMS: atom_id res chain seq x y z
N MET A 1 7.35 8.39 7.71
CA MET A 1 6.43 7.42 7.05
C MET A 1 6.09 7.81 5.62
N LEU A 2 5.45 8.96 5.35
CA LEU A 2 5.06 9.35 3.98
C LEU A 2 6.24 9.44 2.99
N ALA A 3 7.41 9.90 3.44
CA ALA A 3 8.63 9.92 2.64
C ALA A 3 9.08 8.51 2.20
N LEU A 4 8.85 7.46 3.00
CA LEU A 4 9.12 6.07 2.62
C LEU A 4 8.12 5.57 1.58
N VAL A 5 6.84 5.89 1.76
CA VAL A 5 5.79 5.53 0.79
C VAL A 5 6.09 6.14 -0.58
N LYS A 6 6.56 7.40 -0.63
CA LYS A 6 7.00 8.04 -1.87
C LYS A 6 8.19 7.35 -2.56
N LYS A 7 8.98 6.54 -1.84
CA LYS A 7 10.12 5.79 -2.41
C LYS A 7 9.72 4.46 -3.02
N ILE A 8 8.51 3.96 -2.78
CA ILE A 8 8.04 2.70 -3.37
C ILE A 8 7.92 2.92 -4.90
N PRO A 9 8.64 2.18 -5.76
CA PRO A 9 8.55 2.34 -7.20
C PRO A 9 7.19 1.96 -7.77
N LYS A 10 6.90 2.40 -9.01
CA LYS A 10 5.71 1.97 -9.77
C LYS A 10 5.72 0.43 -9.89
N GLY A 11 4.57 -0.21 -9.66
CA GLY A 11 4.41 -1.67 -9.76
C GLY A 11 5.09 -2.45 -8.62
N LYS A 12 5.59 -1.77 -7.58
CA LYS A 12 6.11 -2.39 -6.36
C LYS A 12 5.24 -2.08 -5.17
N LEU A 13 5.20 -3.01 -4.21
CA LEU A 13 4.31 -2.97 -3.06
C LEU A 13 5.09 -3.07 -1.76
N ALA A 14 4.55 -2.46 -0.72
CA ALA A 14 5.03 -2.63 0.65
C ALA A 14 3.87 -2.97 1.57
N SER A 15 4.11 -3.79 2.59
CA SER A 15 3.11 -3.99 3.64
C SER A 15 3.12 -2.82 4.63
N TYR A 16 2.01 -2.60 5.33
CA TYR A 16 1.97 -1.66 6.46
C TYR A 16 3.06 -1.97 7.50
N GLY A 17 3.33 -3.25 7.76
CA GLY A 17 4.39 -3.69 8.67
C GLY A 17 5.79 -3.33 8.16
N GLN A 18 6.04 -3.51 6.87
CA GLN A 18 7.31 -3.11 6.26
C GLN A 18 7.56 -1.61 6.38
N ILE A 19 6.55 -0.77 6.08
CA ILE A 19 6.69 0.68 6.21
C ILE A 19 6.89 1.10 7.67
N ALA A 20 6.21 0.45 8.61
CA ALA A 20 6.38 0.73 10.03
C ALA A 20 7.79 0.35 10.51
N ALA A 21 8.32 -0.81 10.10
CA ALA A 21 9.67 -1.26 10.40
C ALA A 21 10.73 -0.31 9.82
N LEU A 22 10.62 0.06 8.54
CA LEU A 22 11.52 1.01 7.88
C LEU A 22 11.46 2.42 8.50
N ALA A 23 10.33 2.77 9.13
CA ALA A 23 10.18 4.03 9.86
C ALA A 23 10.72 3.98 11.31
N GLY A 24 11.26 2.85 11.77
CA GLY A 24 11.75 2.67 13.14
C GLY A 24 10.67 2.27 14.16
N PHE A 25 9.48 1.92 13.72
CA PHE A 25 8.33 1.57 14.57
C PHE A 25 7.72 0.22 14.19
N PRO A 26 8.47 -0.91 14.23
CA PRO A 26 8.02 -2.21 13.74
C PRO A 26 6.72 -2.71 14.40
N GLN A 27 6.45 -2.30 15.65
CA GLN A 27 5.25 -2.67 16.40
C GLN A 27 4.02 -1.79 16.09
N ARG A 28 4.11 -0.85 15.14
CA ARG A 28 3.04 0.13 14.85
C ARG A 28 2.53 0.12 13.39
N PRO A 29 2.21 -1.03 12.78
CA PRO A 29 1.68 -1.09 11.40
C PRO A 29 0.35 -0.33 11.23
N ARG A 30 -0.53 -0.35 12.25
CA ARG A 30 -1.82 0.37 12.20
C ARG A 30 -1.64 1.88 12.08
N GLN A 31 -0.55 2.43 12.62
CA GLN A 31 -0.24 3.85 12.52
C GLN A 31 0.02 4.28 11.07
N VAL A 32 0.64 3.42 10.27
CA VAL A 32 0.80 3.68 8.82
C VAL A 32 -0.56 3.79 8.15
N GLY A 33 -1.48 2.87 8.46
CA GLY A 33 -2.85 2.91 7.94
C GLY A 33 -3.60 4.20 8.32
N MET A 34 -3.50 4.63 9.58
CA MET A 34 -4.12 5.89 10.05
C MET A 34 -3.57 7.11 9.33
N VAL A 35 -2.23 7.19 9.20
CA VAL A 35 -1.56 8.28 8.47
C VAL A 35 -2.00 8.32 7.00
N LEU A 36 -2.11 7.17 6.34
CA LEU A 36 -2.56 7.10 4.94
C LEU A 36 -4.05 7.45 4.78
N SER A 37 -4.90 7.09 5.75
CA SER A 37 -6.33 7.42 5.70
C SER A 37 -6.64 8.91 5.92
N GLY A 38 -5.70 9.67 6.49
CA GLY A 38 -5.84 11.11 6.72
C GLY A 38 -5.22 11.97 5.60
N LEU A 39 -4.81 11.37 4.48
CA LEU A 39 -4.27 12.13 3.36
C LEU A 39 -5.39 12.95 2.69
N PRO A 40 -5.09 14.20 2.26
CA PRO A 40 -6.05 15.00 1.51
C PRO A 40 -6.34 14.38 0.15
N GLU A 41 -7.52 14.66 -0.37
CA GLU A 41 -7.89 14.33 -1.75
C GLU A 41 -6.90 14.97 -2.74
N GLY A 42 -6.60 14.27 -3.83
CA GLY A 42 -5.61 14.73 -4.82
C GLY A 42 -4.14 14.61 -4.38
N THR A 43 -3.86 13.96 -3.24
CA THR A 43 -2.47 13.69 -2.80
C THR A 43 -1.64 12.99 -3.87
N LYS A 44 -0.37 13.40 -4.00
CA LYS A 44 0.64 12.73 -4.86
C LYS A 44 1.36 11.57 -4.16
N VAL A 45 1.03 11.28 -2.91
CA VAL A 45 1.60 10.12 -2.21
C VAL A 45 1.01 8.84 -2.81
N PRO A 46 1.83 7.86 -3.25
CA PRO A 46 1.34 6.62 -3.85
C PRO A 46 0.84 5.65 -2.77
N TRP A 47 -0.20 6.05 -2.04
CA TRP A 47 -0.74 5.31 -0.91
C TRP A 47 -1.27 3.92 -1.31
N HIS A 48 -1.73 3.78 -2.56
CA HIS A 48 -2.28 2.53 -3.11
C HIS A 48 -1.25 1.40 -3.17
N ARG A 49 0.06 1.72 -3.15
CA ARG A 49 1.16 0.74 -3.11
C ARG A 49 1.41 0.14 -1.72
N VAL A 50 0.69 0.60 -0.69
CA VAL A 50 0.78 0.05 0.67
C VAL A 50 -0.42 -0.84 0.96
N VAL A 51 -0.15 -2.13 1.15
CA VAL A 51 -1.20 -3.16 1.24
C VAL A 51 -1.12 -3.96 2.53
N ASN A 52 -2.12 -4.82 2.74
CA ASN A 52 -2.12 -5.78 3.82
C ASN A 52 -1.02 -6.85 3.62
N ALA A 53 -0.46 -7.39 4.71
CA ALA A 53 0.67 -8.33 4.66
C ALA A 53 0.31 -9.70 4.05
N GLN A 54 -0.97 -10.04 4.01
CA GLN A 54 -1.50 -11.26 3.39
C GLN A 54 -1.75 -11.09 1.87
N GLY A 55 -1.45 -9.93 1.28
CA GLY A 55 -1.58 -9.74 -0.17
C GLY A 55 -3.01 -9.52 -0.64
N TYR A 56 -3.78 -8.67 0.05
CA TYR A 56 -5.08 -8.22 -0.45
C TYR A 56 -5.33 -6.75 -0.15
N VAL A 57 -6.22 -6.14 -0.93
CA VAL A 57 -6.71 -4.78 -0.72
C VAL A 57 -7.91 -4.83 0.24
N PRO A 58 -7.78 -4.33 1.48
CA PRO A 58 -8.86 -4.42 2.45
C PRO A 58 -9.99 -3.45 2.07
N SER A 59 -11.20 -3.98 1.88
CA SER A 59 -12.38 -3.18 1.55
C SER A 59 -12.82 -2.24 2.69
N ARG A 60 -12.40 -2.50 3.95
CA ARG A 60 -12.65 -1.71 5.18
C ARG A 60 -14.05 -1.07 5.27
N GLY A 61 -15.10 -1.71 4.74
CA GLY A 61 -16.47 -1.17 4.69
C GLY A 61 -16.65 0.07 3.81
N ARG A 62 -15.62 0.50 3.06
CA ARG A 62 -15.65 1.62 2.11
C ARG A 62 -15.21 1.11 0.74
N TRP A 63 -16.16 0.48 0.07
CA TRP A 63 -16.00 -0.11 -1.26
C TRP A 63 -15.30 0.84 -2.25
N TRP A 64 -15.66 2.13 -2.24
CA TRP A 64 -15.05 3.13 -3.12
C TRP A 64 -13.53 3.24 -3.00
N GLY A 65 -13.00 3.25 -1.77
CA GLY A 65 -11.55 3.34 -1.55
C GLY A 65 -10.81 2.09 -1.98
N ALA A 66 -11.46 0.92 -1.86
CA ALA A 66 -10.91 -0.34 -2.35
C ALA A 66 -10.84 -0.35 -3.89
N PHE A 67 -11.91 0.09 -4.57
CA PHE A 67 -11.94 0.18 -6.02
C PHE A 67 -10.89 1.15 -6.56
N GLU A 68 -10.73 2.33 -5.94
CA GLU A 68 -9.70 3.29 -6.33
C GLU A 68 -8.30 2.68 -6.16
N GLN A 69 -8.04 2.01 -5.04
CA GLN A 69 -6.76 1.34 -4.80
C GLN A 69 -6.47 0.27 -5.86
N ILE A 70 -7.46 -0.58 -6.15
CA ILE A 70 -7.35 -1.65 -7.16
C ILE A 70 -7.11 -1.06 -8.55
N GLY A 71 -7.86 -0.03 -8.96
CA GLY A 71 -7.69 0.63 -10.25
C GLY A 71 -6.27 1.19 -10.42
N ARG A 72 -5.79 1.94 -9.43
CA ARG A 72 -4.42 2.48 -9.43
C ARG A 72 -3.35 1.39 -9.45
N LEU A 73 -3.58 0.25 -8.79
CA LEU A 73 -2.66 -0.89 -8.82
C LEU A 73 -2.60 -1.53 -10.21
N ARG A 74 -3.75 -1.75 -10.84
CA ARG A 74 -3.87 -2.29 -12.20
C ARG A 74 -3.21 -1.36 -13.23
N ASP A 75 -3.36 -0.04 -13.10
CA ASP A 75 -2.67 0.97 -13.94
C ASP A 75 -1.13 0.93 -13.82
N GLU A 76 -0.63 0.29 -12.75
CA GLU A 76 0.79 0.05 -12.54
C GLU A 76 1.27 -1.33 -12.98
N GLY A 77 0.38 -2.15 -13.56
CA GLY A 77 0.67 -3.51 -13.97
C GLY A 77 0.73 -4.50 -12.80
N VAL A 78 0.09 -4.18 -11.67
CA VAL A 78 -0.10 -5.13 -10.58
C VAL A 78 -1.40 -5.90 -10.83
N GLU A 79 -1.31 -7.22 -10.94
CA GLU A 79 -2.48 -8.07 -11.06
C GLU A 79 -3.21 -8.13 -9.73
N VAL A 80 -4.50 -7.80 -9.76
CA VAL A 80 -5.40 -7.86 -8.61
C VAL A 80 -6.70 -8.49 -9.08
N ASP A 81 -7.12 -9.57 -8.44
CA ASP A 81 -8.39 -10.24 -8.77
C ASP A 81 -9.61 -9.41 -8.31
N ASP A 82 -10.81 -9.88 -8.67
CA ASP A 82 -12.05 -9.16 -8.34
C ASP A 82 -12.44 -9.25 -6.86
N LEU A 83 -11.78 -10.13 -6.10
CA LEU A 83 -11.89 -10.21 -4.64
C LEU A 83 -10.87 -9.31 -3.94
N GLY A 84 -9.97 -8.67 -4.69
CA GLY A 84 -8.94 -7.77 -4.19
C GLY A 84 -7.64 -8.47 -3.77
N ASN A 85 -7.44 -9.75 -4.09
CA ASN A 85 -6.20 -10.47 -3.82
C ASN A 85 -5.13 -10.15 -4.86
N LEU A 86 -3.88 -10.17 -4.44
CA LEU A 86 -2.70 -9.88 -5.25
C LEU A 86 -1.47 -10.63 -4.74
N ASP A 87 -0.47 -10.83 -5.60
CA ASP A 87 0.80 -11.42 -5.18
C ASP A 87 1.74 -10.34 -4.60
N LEU A 88 1.73 -10.21 -3.27
CA LEU A 88 2.60 -9.28 -2.58
C LEU A 88 4.09 -9.66 -2.75
N GLU A 89 4.43 -10.94 -2.82
CA GLU A 89 5.84 -11.36 -2.91
C GLU A 89 6.45 -11.03 -4.26
N ALA A 90 5.72 -11.29 -5.36
CA ALA A 90 6.15 -10.94 -6.71
C ALA A 90 6.42 -9.44 -6.86
N HIS A 91 5.61 -8.61 -6.21
CA HIS A 91 5.71 -7.15 -6.27
C HIS A 91 6.46 -6.54 -5.08
N ARG A 92 7.01 -7.33 -4.15
CA ARG A 92 7.60 -6.81 -2.90
C ARG A 92 8.72 -5.81 -3.17
N TRP A 93 8.55 -4.60 -2.63
CA TRP A 93 9.57 -3.57 -2.66
C TRP A 93 10.71 -3.96 -1.73
N LYS A 94 11.93 -3.97 -2.25
CA LYS A 94 13.16 -4.18 -1.49
C LYS A 94 13.97 -2.88 -1.58
N PRO A 95 13.95 -2.01 -0.57
CA PRO A 95 14.81 -0.83 -0.57
C PRO A 95 16.26 -1.31 -0.67
N ARG A 96 17.00 -0.82 -1.67
CA ARG A 96 18.46 -1.02 -1.71
C ARG A 96 19.05 -0.28 -0.50
N GLY A 97 19.91 -0.97 0.25
CA GLY A 97 20.74 -0.35 1.29
C GLY A 97 21.65 0.70 0.72
#